data_AF-A0A2N1HJH2-F1
#
_entry.id   AF-A0A2N1HJH2-F1
#
_cell.length_a   1.000
_cell.length_b   1.000
_cell.length_c   1.000
_cell.angle_alpha   90.00
_cell.angle_beta   90.00
_cell.angle_gamma   90.00
#
_symmetry.space_group_name_H-M   'P 1'
#
loop_
_entity.id
_entity.type
_entity.pdbx_description
1 polymer ?
#
loop_
_entity_poly.entity_id
_entity_poly.type
_entity_poly.pdbx_seq_one_letter_code
_entity_poly.pdbx_strand_id
1 'polypeptide(L)'
;MRKHRVPKQYQEYSIEDFDKFDCLKLSKRFYLVLLFVLRGYLVWLMSVTNMKDRVATMQWIYPETNLFFLSLASGVIGLFVVVIISLRRPNSANWVKVIWPYCRTMLVMALIFDFSINLIGFFYWQLTSMLWLVCQGLIVSALIALCFTSKRMQINLIEFPQALPEK
;
A
#
# COMPACT_ATOMS: atom_id res chain seq x y z
N MET A 1 -23.59 -0.61 37.57
CA MET A 1 -23.44 -0.15 36.16
C MET A 1 -21.97 -0.27 35.75
N ARG A 2 -21.58 -1.26 34.95
CA ARG A 2 -20.20 -1.36 34.41
C ARG A 2 -20.02 -0.24 33.39
N LYS A 3 -19.33 0.82 33.79
CA LYS A 3 -18.86 1.88 32.90
C LYS A 3 -17.95 1.23 31.85
N HIS A 4 -18.47 0.99 30.65
CA HIS A 4 -17.65 0.53 29.52
C HIS A 4 -16.63 1.64 29.26
N ARG A 5 -15.41 1.49 29.79
CA ARG A 5 -14.30 2.37 29.42
C ARG A 5 -13.98 2.05 27.97
N VAL A 6 -14.47 2.89 27.07
CA VAL A 6 -13.94 2.94 25.71
C VAL A 6 -12.43 3.14 25.84
N PRO A 7 -11.59 2.26 25.25
CA PRO A 7 -10.15 2.42 25.32
C PRO A 7 -9.79 3.83 24.80
N LYS A 8 -8.87 4.54 25.49
CA LYS A 8 -8.46 5.92 25.12
C LYS A 8 -8.10 6.09 23.64
N GLN A 9 -7.72 4.99 22.98
CA GLN A 9 -7.35 4.90 21.57
C GLN A 9 -8.49 5.21 20.59
N TYR A 10 -9.76 5.11 21.00
CA TYR A 10 -10.92 5.31 20.13
C TYR A 10 -11.67 6.62 20.37
N GLN A 11 -11.23 7.44 21.31
CA GLN A 11 -11.92 8.67 21.71
C GLN A 11 -11.97 9.74 20.61
N GLU A 12 -11.07 9.65 19.63
CA GLU A 12 -10.93 10.60 18.53
C GLU A 12 -11.81 10.23 17.30
N TYR A 13 -12.51 9.09 17.30
CA TYR A 13 -13.26 8.59 16.13
C TYR A 13 -14.78 8.64 16.34
N SER A 14 -15.51 9.04 15.29
CA SER A 14 -16.98 9.03 15.27
C SER A 14 -17.52 7.64 14.95
N ILE A 15 -18.80 7.39 15.22
CA ILE A 15 -19.49 6.13 14.88
C ILE A 15 -19.40 5.86 13.36
N GLU A 16 -19.39 6.91 12.54
CA GLU A 16 -19.28 6.82 11.08
C GLU A 16 -17.92 6.31 10.58
N ASP A 17 -16.88 6.36 11.42
CA ASP A 17 -15.54 5.87 11.08
C ASP A 17 -15.43 4.34 11.18
N PHE A 18 -16.41 3.69 11.80
CA PHE A 18 -16.47 2.24 11.95
C PHE A 18 -17.21 1.59 10.77
N ASP A 19 -16.83 0.36 10.47
CA ASP A 19 -17.46 -0.49 9.48
C ASP A 19 -18.56 -1.35 10.13
N LYS A 20 -19.32 -2.09 9.31
CA LYS A 20 -20.43 -2.97 9.74
C LYS A 20 -20.05 -4.06 10.76
N PHE A 21 -18.76 -4.28 10.96
CA PHE A 21 -18.19 -5.28 11.88
C PHE A 21 -17.50 -4.64 13.09
N ASP A 22 -17.86 -3.40 13.45
CA ASP A 22 -17.26 -2.61 14.55
C ASP A 22 -15.73 -2.41 14.44
N CYS A 23 -15.17 -2.60 13.24
CA CYS A 23 -13.76 -2.32 12.97
C CYS A 23 -13.60 -0.91 12.39
N LEU A 24 -12.50 -0.25 12.70
CA LEU A 24 -12.19 1.04 12.13
C LEU A 24 -11.98 0.90 10.60
N LYS A 25 -12.53 1.83 9.82
CA LYS A 25 -12.28 1.87 8.38
C LYS A 25 -10.79 2.11 8.10
N LEU A 26 -10.30 1.47 7.03
CA LEU A 26 -8.91 1.55 6.61
C LEU A 26 -8.49 3.01 6.41
N SER A 27 -7.32 3.37 6.94
CA SER A 27 -6.79 4.73 6.81
C SER A 27 -6.58 5.11 5.33
N LYS A 28 -7.01 6.31 4.93
CA LYS A 28 -6.76 6.86 3.57
C LYS A 28 -5.27 6.84 3.21
N ARG A 29 -4.39 7.00 4.20
CA ARG A 29 -2.93 6.94 4.03
C ARG A 29 -2.44 5.58 3.56
N PHE A 30 -3.09 4.50 3.99
CA PHE A 30 -2.78 3.14 3.55
C PHE A 30 -3.02 3.00 2.04
N TYR A 31 -4.17 3.49 1.56
CA TYR A 31 -4.49 3.48 0.13
C TYR A 31 -3.54 4.36 -0.69
N LEU A 32 -3.09 5.50 -0.14
CA LEU A 32 -2.12 6.38 -0.81
C LEU A 32 -0.79 5.63 -1.05
N VAL A 33 -0.26 4.97 -0.03
CA VAL A 33 0.97 4.16 -0.16
C VAL A 33 0.76 3.02 -1.15
N LEU A 34 -0.38 2.33 -1.05
CA LEU A 34 -0.72 1.23 -1.95
C LEU A 34 -0.81 1.70 -3.41
N LEU A 35 -1.42 2.86 -3.66
CA LEU A 35 -1.52 3.48 -4.98
C LEU A 35 -0.13 3.75 -5.58
N PHE A 36 0.79 4.27 -4.76
CA PHE A 36 2.16 4.52 -5.20
C PHE A 36 2.93 3.23 -5.53
N VAL A 37 2.77 2.17 -4.74
CA VAL A 37 3.37 0.85 -5.03
C VAL A 37 2.78 0.24 -6.29
N LEU A 38 1.47 0.40 -6.51
CA LEU A 38 0.76 -0.13 -7.68
C LEU A 38 0.92 0.72 -8.94
N ARG A 39 1.64 1.85 -8.90
CA ARG A 39 1.74 2.77 -10.03
C ARG A 39 2.22 2.10 -11.31
N GLY A 40 3.17 1.16 -11.21
CA GLY A 40 3.63 0.37 -12.37
C GLY A 40 2.49 -0.41 -13.03
N TYR A 41 1.61 -1.02 -12.25
CA TYR A 41 0.43 -1.73 -12.76
C TYR A 41 -0.63 -0.79 -13.34
N LEU A 42 -0.81 0.40 -12.76
CA LEU A 42 -1.72 1.40 -13.33
C LEU A 42 -1.22 1.87 -14.70
N VAL A 43 0.09 2.14 -14.82
CA VAL A 43 0.73 2.47 -16.10
C VAL A 43 0.64 1.33 -17.09
N TRP A 44 0.85 0.10 -16.63
CA TRP A 44 0.67 -1.09 -17.45
C TRP A 44 -0.75 -1.21 -17.99
N LEU A 45 -1.76 -1.07 -17.14
CA LEU A 45 -3.16 -1.11 -17.55
C LEU A 45 -3.47 -0.01 -18.57
N MET A 46 -3.04 1.23 -18.33
CA MET A 46 -3.21 2.33 -19.30
C MET A 46 -2.57 1.99 -20.64
N SER A 47 -1.35 1.47 -20.63
CA SER A 47 -0.65 1.04 -21.84
C SER A 47 -1.37 -0.09 -22.57
N VAL A 48 -1.87 -1.10 -21.86
CA VAL A 48 -2.63 -2.22 -22.46
C VAL A 48 -3.97 -1.74 -23.03
N THR A 49 -4.65 -0.79 -22.37
CA THR A 49 -5.89 -0.21 -22.92
C THR A 49 -5.64 0.72 -24.12
N ASN A 50 -4.48 1.37 -24.19
CA ASN A 50 -4.09 2.23 -25.29
C ASN A 50 -3.31 1.45 -26.36
N MET A 51 -4.02 0.56 -27.07
CA MET A 51 -3.45 -0.38 -28.04
C MET A 51 -2.61 0.26 -29.16
N LYS A 52 -2.82 1.54 -29.47
CA LYS A 52 -2.13 2.26 -30.55
C LYS A 52 -0.73 2.77 -30.15
N ASP A 53 -0.56 3.25 -28.91
CA ASP A 53 0.67 3.90 -28.44
C ASP A 53 1.13 3.37 -27.07
N ARG A 54 1.23 2.04 -26.98
CA ARG A 54 1.59 1.32 -25.74
C ARG A 54 2.91 1.80 -25.16
N VAL A 55 3.93 1.94 -26.00
CA VAL A 55 5.31 2.27 -25.61
C VAL A 55 5.41 3.73 -25.18
N ALA A 56 4.79 4.66 -25.91
CA ALA A 56 4.82 6.08 -25.58
C ALA A 56 4.16 6.38 -24.22
N THR A 57 3.08 5.66 -23.88
CA THR A 57 2.41 5.79 -22.58
C THR A 57 3.30 5.33 -21.43
N MET A 58 4.08 4.26 -21.63
CA MET A 58 5.04 3.76 -20.63
C MET A 58 6.23 4.70 -20.46
N GLN A 59 6.78 5.20 -21.58
CA GLN A 59 7.95 6.06 -21.63
C GLN A 59 7.77 7.41 -20.92
N TRP A 60 6.53 7.86 -20.78
CA TRP A 60 6.21 9.09 -20.07
C TRP A 60 6.50 9.01 -18.56
N ILE A 61 6.40 7.81 -17.97
CA ILE A 61 6.60 7.60 -16.52
C ILE A 61 7.88 6.83 -16.24
N TYR A 62 8.25 5.89 -17.11
CA TYR A 62 9.48 5.12 -17.02
C TYR A 62 10.29 5.38 -18.29
N PRO A 63 11.44 6.07 -18.22
CA PRO A 63 12.22 6.37 -19.42
C PRO A 63 12.64 5.10 -20.17
N GLU A 64 12.76 3.99 -19.43
CA GLU A 64 13.23 2.71 -19.94
C GLU A 64 12.29 1.56 -19.58
N THR A 65 12.05 0.67 -20.55
CA THR A 65 11.15 -0.48 -20.40
C THR A 65 11.65 -1.48 -19.37
N ASN A 66 12.97 -1.66 -19.25
CA ASN A 66 13.56 -2.56 -18.25
C ASN A 66 13.26 -2.10 -16.81
N LEU A 67 13.34 -0.79 -16.55
CA LEU A 67 12.98 -0.22 -15.24
C LEU A 67 11.50 -0.43 -14.93
N PHE A 68 10.65 -0.28 -15.94
CA PHE A 68 9.22 -0.56 -15.80
C PHE A 68 8.94 -2.00 -15.38
N PHE A 69 9.51 -3.00 -16.07
CA PHE A 69 9.31 -4.41 -15.71
C PHE A 69 9.87 -4.76 -14.32
N LEU A 70 10.99 -4.17 -13.92
CA LEU A 70 11.51 -4.32 -12.56
C LEU A 70 10.58 -3.68 -11.52
N SER A 71 10.04 -2.50 -11.79
CA SER A 71 9.03 -1.88 -10.93
C SER A 71 7.70 -2.65 -10.90
N LEU A 72 7.37 -3.48 -11.91
CA LEU A 72 6.23 -4.39 -11.79
C LEU A 72 6.49 -5.46 -10.71
N ALA A 73 7.72 -5.93 -10.56
CA ALA A 73 8.06 -6.91 -9.51
C ALA A 73 7.79 -6.35 -8.10
N SER A 74 8.10 -5.08 -7.84
CA SER A 74 7.77 -4.42 -6.56
C SER A 74 6.25 -4.29 -6.38
N GLY A 75 5.53 -3.99 -7.47
CA GLY A 75 4.07 -3.90 -7.48
C GLY A 75 3.35 -5.22 -7.18
N VAL A 76 3.98 -6.39 -7.44
CA VAL A 76 3.40 -7.71 -7.07
C VAL A 76 3.13 -7.77 -5.57
N ILE A 77 4.05 -7.24 -4.76
CA ILE A 77 3.88 -7.17 -3.30
C ILE A 77 2.68 -6.27 -2.96
N GLY A 78 2.51 -5.15 -3.67
CA GLY A 78 1.33 -4.29 -3.56
C GLY A 78 0.03 -5.01 -3.93
N LEU A 79 0.00 -5.74 -5.04
CA LEU A 79 -1.17 -6.53 -5.45
C LEU A 79 -1.51 -7.60 -4.43
N PHE A 80 -0.51 -8.26 -3.86
CA PHE A 80 -0.73 -9.21 -2.79
C PHE A 80 -1.39 -8.54 -1.57
N VAL A 81 -0.93 -7.34 -1.18
CA VAL A 81 -1.58 -6.56 -0.12
C VAL A 81 -3.02 -6.18 -0.48
N VAL A 82 -3.33 -5.84 -1.74
CA VAL A 82 -4.71 -5.64 -2.21
C VAL A 82 -5.54 -6.91 -1.97
N VAL A 83 -5.04 -8.08 -2.34
CA VAL A 83 -5.74 -9.35 -2.14
C VAL A 83 -6.01 -9.59 -0.65
N ILE A 84 -5.04 -9.34 0.23
CA ILE A 84 -5.24 -9.46 1.68
C ILE A 84 -6.35 -8.51 2.16
N ILE A 85 -6.37 -7.26 1.70
CA ILE A 85 -7.43 -6.30 2.03
C ILE A 85 -8.79 -6.79 1.53
N SER A 86 -8.87 -7.25 0.28
CA SER A 86 -10.11 -7.78 -0.31
C SER A 86 -10.62 -9.01 0.43
N LEU A 87 -9.70 -9.81 0.98
CA LEU A 87 -10.02 -10.98 1.80
C LEU A 87 -10.22 -10.63 3.29
N ARG A 88 -10.21 -9.37 3.73
CA ARG A 88 -10.44 -8.98 5.13
C ARG A 88 -11.95 -9.02 5.46
N ARG A 89 -12.46 -10.16 5.93
CA ARG A 89 -13.87 -10.41 6.30
C ARG A 89 -13.96 -11.32 7.56
N PRO A 90 -15.08 -11.36 8.28
CA PRO A 90 -15.17 -12.14 9.54
C PRO A 90 -14.85 -13.64 9.40
N ASN A 91 -15.21 -14.24 8.26
CA ASN A 91 -14.97 -15.66 7.95
C ASN A 91 -13.74 -15.88 7.04
N SER A 92 -12.73 -15.02 7.12
CA SER A 92 -11.49 -15.21 6.36
C SER A 92 -10.68 -16.38 6.86
N ALA A 93 -9.97 -17.02 5.93
CA ALA A 93 -9.02 -18.07 6.23
C ALA A 93 -7.94 -17.59 7.23
N ASN A 94 -7.46 -18.50 8.08
CA ASN A 94 -6.52 -18.16 9.14
C ASN A 94 -5.21 -17.55 8.63
N TRP A 95 -4.74 -17.94 7.43
CA TRP A 95 -3.54 -17.36 6.85
C TRP A 95 -3.67 -15.85 6.59
N VAL A 96 -4.86 -15.36 6.21
CA VAL A 96 -5.12 -13.91 6.00
C VAL A 96 -5.01 -13.16 7.32
N LYS A 97 -5.55 -13.75 8.40
CA LYS A 97 -5.49 -13.17 9.76
C LYS A 97 -4.05 -13.07 10.26
N VAL A 98 -3.24 -14.09 9.98
CA VAL A 98 -1.81 -14.13 10.35
C VAL A 98 -1.00 -13.10 9.55
N ILE A 99 -1.28 -12.93 8.25
CA ILE A 99 -0.54 -12.01 7.39
C ILE A 99 -0.95 -10.54 7.61
N TRP A 100 -2.21 -10.28 7.98
CA TRP A 100 -2.76 -8.93 8.17
C TRP A 100 -1.85 -7.94 8.94
N PRO A 101 -1.34 -8.25 10.14
CA PRO A 101 -0.48 -7.33 10.88
C PRO A 101 0.83 -6.99 10.14
N TYR A 102 1.29 -7.87 9.24
CA TYR A 102 2.50 -7.68 8.44
C TYR A 102 2.27 -6.84 7.19
N CYS A 103 1.03 -6.51 6.81
CA CYS A 103 0.76 -5.72 5.59
C CYS A 103 1.50 -4.38 5.56
N ARG A 104 1.68 -3.71 6.71
CA ARG A 104 2.52 -2.50 6.80
C ARG A 104 3.97 -2.79 6.41
N THR A 105 4.55 -3.85 6.96
CA THR A 105 5.93 -4.25 6.66
C THR A 105 6.07 -4.62 5.20
N MET A 106 5.09 -5.33 4.62
CA MET A 106 5.08 -5.66 3.19
C MET A 106 5.07 -4.42 2.30
N LEU A 107 4.25 -3.41 2.64
CA LEU A 107 4.25 -2.13 1.91
C LEU A 107 5.58 -1.39 2.02
N VAL A 108 6.18 -1.33 3.20
CA VAL A 108 7.49 -0.71 3.41
C VAL A 108 8.57 -1.46 2.63
N MET A 109 8.55 -2.79 2.64
CA MET A 109 9.46 -3.62 1.85
C MET A 109 9.28 -3.37 0.35
N ALA A 110 8.04 -3.24 -0.13
CA ALA A 110 7.76 -2.91 -1.53
C ALA A 110 8.32 -1.53 -1.92
N LEU A 111 8.16 -0.52 -1.06
CA LEU A 111 8.71 0.82 -1.26
C LEU A 111 10.24 0.82 -1.29
N ILE A 112 10.88 0.13 -0.35
CA ILE A 112 12.34 0.01 -0.29
C ILE A 112 12.86 -0.71 -1.52
N PHE A 113 12.27 -1.84 -1.87
CA PHE A 113 12.65 -2.62 -3.04
C PHE A 113 12.50 -1.82 -4.34
N ASP A 114 11.40 -1.11 -4.51
CA ASP A 114 11.17 -0.21 -5.65
C ASP A 114 12.22 0.92 -5.72
N PHE A 115 12.57 1.52 -4.59
CA PHE A 115 13.64 2.52 -4.54
C PHE A 115 15.01 1.91 -4.85
N SER A 116 15.31 0.72 -4.36
CA SER A 116 16.56 0.00 -4.66
C SER A 116 16.71 -0.29 -6.16
N ILE A 117 15.63 -0.64 -6.86
CA ILE A 117 15.65 -0.79 -8.32
C ILE A 117 16.07 0.51 -9.01
N ASN A 118 15.52 1.65 -8.58
CA ASN A 118 15.86 2.94 -9.17
C ASN A 118 17.30 3.37 -8.83
N LEU A 119 17.78 3.00 -7.64
CA LEU A 119 19.16 3.23 -7.23
C LEU A 119 20.15 2.40 -8.08
N ILE A 120 19.84 1.12 -8.32
CA ILE A 120 20.63 0.26 -9.23
C ILE A 120 20.59 0.81 -10.65
N GLY A 121 19.40 1.20 -11.14
CA GLY A 121 19.22 1.79 -12.46
C GLY A 121 20.00 3.07 -12.67
N PHE A 122 20.14 3.89 -11.62
CA PHE A 122 20.99 5.08 -11.64
C PHE A 122 22.49 4.73 -11.69
N PHE A 123 22.98 3.91 -10.74
CA PHE A 123 24.42 3.68 -10.58
C PHE A 123 25.02 2.77 -11.65
N TYR A 124 24.32 1.71 -12.06
CA TYR A 124 24.87 0.71 -12.97
C TYR A 124 24.45 0.92 -14.42
N TRP A 125 23.25 1.43 -14.66
CA TRP A 125 22.69 1.55 -16.01
C TRP A 125 22.55 2.99 -16.49
N GLN A 126 22.76 3.99 -15.63
CA GLN A 126 22.65 5.42 -15.97
C GLN A 126 21.28 5.82 -16.58
N LEU A 127 20.21 5.08 -16.27
CA LEU A 127 18.88 5.22 -16.90
C LEU A 127 18.05 6.35 -16.29
N THR A 128 18.58 7.07 -15.30
CA THR A 128 17.80 7.98 -14.46
C THR A 128 18.66 9.18 -14.06
N SER A 129 18.05 10.35 -13.91
CA SER A 129 18.76 11.56 -13.48
C SER A 129 18.89 11.62 -11.96
N MET A 130 19.92 12.31 -11.47
CA MET A 130 20.13 12.53 -10.04
C MET A 130 18.92 13.23 -9.39
N LEU A 131 18.34 14.22 -10.08
CA LEU A 131 17.15 14.93 -9.61
C LEU A 131 15.96 13.98 -9.43
N TRP A 132 15.73 13.07 -10.39
CA TRP A 132 14.66 12.09 -10.28
C TRP A 132 14.85 11.17 -9.08
N LEU A 133 16.07 10.66 -8.87
CA LEU A 133 16.39 9.78 -7.75
C LEU A 133 16.17 10.49 -6.39
N VAL A 134 16.57 11.76 -6.27
CA VAL A 134 16.34 12.57 -5.06
C VAL A 134 14.86 12.77 -4.81
N CYS A 135 14.09 13.19 -5.81
CA CYS A 135 12.63 13.35 -5.69
C CYS A 135 11.96 12.04 -5.28
N GLN A 136 12.32 10.92 -5.90
CA GLN A 136 11.79 9.62 -5.55
C GLN A 136 12.15 9.20 -4.13
N GLY A 137 13.40 9.44 -3.70
CA GLY A 137 13.85 9.16 -2.34
C GLY A 137 13.07 9.96 -1.28
N LEU A 138 12.79 11.23 -1.55
CA LEU A 138 11.95 12.07 -0.67
C LEU A 138 10.51 11.53 -0.59
N ILE A 139 9.90 11.18 -1.73
CA ILE A 139 8.55 10.61 -1.76
C ILE A 139 8.51 9.29 -0.99
N VAL A 140 9.43 8.36 -1.26
CA VAL A 140 9.51 7.06 -0.57
C VAL A 140 9.69 7.25 0.93
N SER A 141 10.58 8.15 1.35
CA SER A 141 10.81 8.45 2.76
C SER A 141 9.55 9.02 3.43
N ALA A 142 8.85 9.94 2.76
CA ALA A 142 7.59 10.48 3.25
C ALA A 142 6.50 9.40 3.37
N LEU A 143 6.38 8.51 2.39
CA LEU A 143 5.42 7.39 2.42
C LEU A 143 5.73 6.40 3.55
N ILE A 144 7.01 6.06 3.76
CA ILE A 144 7.44 5.23 4.89
C ILE A 144 7.08 5.91 6.21
N ALA A 145 7.39 7.21 6.37
CA ALA A 145 7.01 7.97 7.56
C ALA A 145 5.48 7.98 7.78
N LEU A 146 4.67 8.09 6.71
CA LEU A 146 3.22 8.02 6.80
C LEU A 146 2.71 6.65 7.30
N CYS A 147 3.38 5.55 6.96
CA CYS A 147 3.06 4.21 7.46
C CYS A 147 3.25 4.06 8.98
N PHE A 148 4.18 4.81 9.58
CA PHE A 148 4.50 4.71 11.01
C PHE A 148 3.87 5.82 11.88
N THR A 149 3.61 7.00 11.32
CA THR A 149 3.03 8.14 12.06
C THR A 149 1.51 8.01 12.24
N SER A 150 0.83 7.15 11.47
CA SER A 150 -0.62 7.04 11.50
C SER A 150 -1.12 6.13 12.62
N LYS A 151 -1.64 6.73 13.71
CA LYS A 151 -2.35 5.99 14.79
C LYS A 151 -3.49 5.12 14.24
N ARG A 152 -4.29 5.67 13.31
CA ARG A 152 -5.38 4.94 12.63
C ARG A 152 -4.89 3.68 11.92
N MET A 153 -3.72 3.72 11.28
CA MET A 153 -3.15 2.56 10.61
C MET A 153 -2.68 1.49 11.61
N GLN A 154 -2.11 1.90 12.74
CA GLN A 154 -1.73 0.98 13.82
C GLN A 154 -2.94 0.23 14.38
N ILE A 155 -4.05 0.94 14.65
CA ILE A 155 -5.31 0.33 15.10
C ILE A 155 -5.84 -0.64 14.05
N ASN A 156 -5.91 -0.22 12.78
CA ASN A 156 -6.38 -1.05 11.67
C ASN A 156 -5.62 -2.39 11.56
N LEU A 157 -4.31 -2.41 11.81
CA LEU A 157 -3.48 -3.62 11.70
C LEU A 157 -3.63 -4.59 12.88
N ILE A 158 -4.07 -4.08 14.05
CA ILE A 158 -4.37 -4.89 15.23
C ILE A 158 -5.79 -5.47 15.12
N GLU A 159 -6.70 -4.72 14.51
CA GLU A 159 -8.09 -5.12 14.31
C GLU A 159 -8.28 -6.05 13.11
N PHE A 160 -8.96 -7.16 13.34
CA PHE A 160 -9.46 -8.03 12.29
C PHE A 160 -10.98 -8.24 12.49
N PRO A 161 -11.82 -8.13 11.43
CA PRO A 161 -13.26 -8.31 11.55
C PRO A 161 -13.62 -9.64 12.21
N GLN A 162 -14.56 -9.59 13.15
CA GLN A 162 -15.13 -10.77 13.80
C GLN A 162 -16.64 -10.82 13.51
N ALA A 163 -17.20 -12.02 13.49
CA ALA A 163 -18.65 -12.17 13.40
C ALA A 163 -19.26 -11.61 14.70
N LEU A 164 -20.21 -10.69 14.57
CA LEU A 164 -20.96 -10.19 15.72
C LEU A 164 -21.82 -11.34 16.27
N PRO A 165 -21.89 -11.52 17.60
CA PRO A 165 -22.79 -12.51 18.18
C PRO A 165 -24.23 -12.17 17.75
N GLU A 166 -24.93 -13.16 17.20
CA GLU A 166 -26.36 -13.04 16.89
C GLU A 166 -27.11 -12.71 18.19
N LYS A 167 -28.02 -11.73 18.13
CA LYS A 167 -28.86 -11.32 19.24
C LYS A 167 -29.92 -12.38 19.56
#